data_AF-A0A2S0WVY2-F1
#
_entry.id   AF-A0A2S0WVY2-F1
#
_cell.length_a   1.000
_cell.length_b   1.000
_cell.length_c   1.000
_cell.angle_alpha   90.00
_cell.angle_beta   90.00
_cell.angle_gamma   90.00
#
_symmetry.space_group_name_H-M   'P 1'
#
loop_
_entity.id
_entity.type
_entity.pdbx_description
1 polymer ?
#
loop_
_entity_poly.entity_id
_entity_poly.type
_entity_poly.pdbx_seq_one_letter_code
_entity_poly.pdbx_strand_id
1 'polypeptide(L)'
;MTAAAFAFAALLGLPRLARVGVALAALAGFVALVTPEASVVRAATMAVVVLIAVAVGRPGGGVAALSLAVVVLLAVDPWYARDYGFALSVFATAGLLLLARPLTGALARWMPVPIAAVIGVPLAAQLACQPVLVLLDPALALYGVPANLLAAPAAPVGTVVGLIGCLLLPVLPSLGFACLQLAWLPASWIALLARASSTMPAARLEWLPDAPGALLLAASTAIALWLALGSRRRSRLRGLAVAVLLLALAAPVGLFAGRPLIGATTRPADWDVAACDIGQGDAVILRSGGATALLDTGPEPAALTRCLSFLDITHIDLLVLTHWDADHVGGASAVAGLVDTVIHGPLDGERSTRALGPLLAAGAESVEVVAGFGGILGDARWRVLWPRANAVPGNDASVVLDVSTPQYRGVFLGDLGEEAQHRMLRSAAIGTVDLVKIAHHGSADQSERLYRELGATVGVIGVGVDNGYGHPTERVLELLRSAGTAVVRTDRSGTALLTADGEGFRLWSERDTAGVTAGP
;
A
#
# COMPACT_ATOMS: atom_id res chain seq x y z
N MET A 1 -25.56 4.87 -23.91
CA MET A 1 -27.00 5.12 -23.68
C MET A 1 -27.49 6.36 -24.42
N THR A 2 -27.10 7.57 -24.01
CA THR A 2 -27.53 8.86 -24.61
C THR A 2 -27.34 8.94 -26.12
N ALA A 3 -26.16 8.60 -26.63
CA ALA A 3 -25.90 8.60 -28.08
C ALA A 3 -26.78 7.59 -28.85
N ALA A 4 -27.03 6.41 -28.27
CA ALA A 4 -27.89 5.39 -28.87
C ALA A 4 -29.37 5.83 -28.89
N ALA A 5 -29.85 6.42 -27.80
CA ALA A 5 -31.20 6.98 -27.72
C ALA A 5 -31.40 8.13 -28.72
N PHE A 6 -30.40 9.00 -28.86
CA PHE A 6 -30.40 10.08 -29.85
C PHE A 6 -30.41 9.54 -31.29
N ALA A 7 -29.60 8.52 -31.59
CA ALA A 7 -29.54 7.88 -32.90
C ALA A 7 -30.84 7.14 -33.24
N PHE A 8 -31.44 6.45 -32.28
CA PHE A 8 -32.74 5.78 -32.45
C PHE A 8 -33.86 6.80 -32.74
N ALA A 9 -33.91 7.89 -31.99
CA ALA A 9 -34.83 9.00 -32.25
C ALA A 9 -34.61 9.63 -33.64
N ALA A 10 -33.35 9.65 -34.12
CA ALA A 10 -33.02 10.12 -35.47
C ALA A 10 -33.53 9.18 -36.57
N LEU A 11 -33.41 7.86 -36.37
CA LEU A 11 -33.93 6.84 -37.28
C LEU A 11 -35.46 6.90 -37.39
N LEU A 12 -36.15 7.29 -36.32
CA LEU A 12 -37.60 7.53 -36.30
C LEU A 12 -38.04 8.85 -36.95
N GLY A 13 -37.11 9.63 -37.54
CA GLY A 13 -37.44 10.88 -38.24
C GLY A 13 -37.80 12.05 -37.31
N LEU A 14 -37.60 11.94 -36.00
CA LEU A 14 -38.00 12.98 -35.05
C LEU A 14 -37.22 14.30 -35.28
N PRO A 15 -37.83 15.48 -34.99
CA PRO A 15 -37.14 16.76 -35.08
C PRO A 15 -36.03 16.88 -34.03
N ARG A 16 -35.04 17.75 -34.26
CA ARG A 16 -33.83 17.87 -33.42
C ARG A 16 -34.13 18.04 -31.93
N LEU A 17 -35.12 18.86 -31.57
CA LEU A 17 -35.53 19.09 -30.18
C LEU A 17 -36.11 17.83 -29.52
N ALA A 18 -36.89 17.04 -30.26
CA ALA A 18 -37.42 15.77 -29.77
C ALA A 18 -36.31 14.74 -29.54
N ARG A 19 -35.29 14.69 -30.41
CA ARG A 19 -34.11 13.82 -30.22
C ARG A 19 -33.34 14.16 -28.94
N VAL A 20 -33.17 15.47 -28.66
CA VAL A 20 -32.53 15.95 -27.43
C VAL A 20 -33.37 15.59 -26.22
N GLY A 21 -34.70 15.77 -26.27
CA GLY A 21 -35.61 15.36 -25.20
C GLY A 21 -35.51 13.87 -24.87
N VAL A 22 -35.50 13.00 -25.89
CA VAL A 22 -35.32 11.54 -25.71
C VAL A 22 -33.97 11.21 -25.10
N ALA A 23 -32.89 11.87 -25.53
CA ALA A 23 -31.56 11.65 -24.97
C ALA A 23 -31.47 12.11 -23.50
N LEU A 24 -32.08 13.25 -23.14
CA LEU A 24 -32.15 13.75 -21.76
C LEU A 24 -32.97 12.82 -20.87
N ALA A 25 -34.10 12.32 -21.34
CA ALA A 25 -34.91 11.34 -20.61
C ALA A 25 -34.14 10.03 -20.37
N ALA A 26 -33.44 9.53 -21.40
CA ALA A 26 -32.59 8.35 -21.26
C ALA A 26 -31.42 8.58 -20.29
N LEU A 27 -30.84 9.78 -20.28
CA LEU A 27 -29.79 10.15 -19.33
C LEU A 27 -30.33 10.19 -17.90
N ALA A 28 -31.47 10.83 -17.67
CA ALA A 28 -32.10 10.91 -16.34
C ALA A 28 -32.46 9.51 -15.81
N GLY A 29 -33.02 8.65 -16.66
CA GLY A 29 -33.30 7.25 -16.32
C GLY A 29 -32.03 6.46 -15.97
N PHE A 30 -30.93 6.69 -16.71
CA PHE A 30 -29.63 6.08 -16.41
C PHE A 30 -29.08 6.52 -15.04
N VAL A 31 -29.11 7.82 -14.75
CA VAL A 31 -28.64 8.38 -13.45
C VAL A 31 -29.49 7.84 -12.30
N ALA A 32 -30.80 7.75 -12.47
CA ALA A 32 -31.71 7.21 -11.46
C ALA A 32 -31.44 5.72 -11.19
N LEU A 33 -31.16 4.94 -12.24
CA LEU A 33 -30.91 3.50 -12.13
C LEU A 33 -29.54 3.17 -11.50
N VAL A 34 -28.49 3.88 -11.91
CA VAL A 34 -27.12 3.63 -11.41
C VAL A 34 -26.87 4.28 -10.05
N THR A 35 -27.85 5.03 -9.54
CA THR A 35 -27.75 5.94 -8.40
C THR A 35 -26.90 7.19 -8.70
N PRO A 36 -27.21 8.34 -8.08
CA PRO A 36 -26.50 9.58 -8.33
C PRO A 36 -25.15 9.61 -7.61
N GLU A 37 -24.23 8.76 -8.03
CA GLU A 37 -22.83 8.86 -7.62
C GLU A 37 -22.18 10.11 -8.24
N ALA A 38 -21.20 10.69 -7.54
CA ALA A 38 -20.55 11.93 -7.97
C ALA A 38 -19.96 11.83 -9.39
N SER A 39 -19.43 10.66 -9.79
CA SER A 39 -18.92 10.39 -11.14
C SER A 39 -20.01 10.43 -12.22
N VAL A 40 -21.17 9.84 -11.93
CA VAL A 40 -22.32 9.74 -12.82
C VAL A 40 -22.97 11.11 -13.01
N VAL A 41 -23.15 11.88 -11.93
CA VAL A 41 -23.73 13.22 -11.98
C VAL A 41 -22.89 14.15 -12.86
N ARG A 42 -21.55 14.13 -12.70
CA ARG A 42 -20.65 14.96 -13.52
C ARG A 42 -20.70 14.59 -15.01
N ALA A 43 -20.63 13.30 -15.32
CA ALA A 43 -20.73 12.82 -16.69
C ALA A 43 -22.09 13.18 -17.32
N ALA A 44 -23.17 13.11 -16.53
CA ALA A 44 -24.50 13.54 -16.95
C ALA A 44 -24.54 15.05 -17.24
N THR A 45 -24.00 15.91 -16.36
CA THR A 45 -23.97 17.35 -16.59
C THR A 45 -23.21 17.70 -17.88
N MET A 46 -22.06 17.07 -18.13
CA MET A 46 -21.31 17.27 -19.37
C MET A 46 -22.13 16.84 -20.60
N ALA A 47 -22.85 15.71 -20.52
CA ALA A 47 -23.73 15.26 -21.59
C ALA A 47 -24.90 16.23 -21.83
N VAL A 48 -25.49 16.81 -20.77
CA VAL A 48 -26.54 17.83 -20.87
C VAL A 48 -26.03 19.07 -21.61
N VAL A 49 -24.86 19.59 -21.24
CA VAL A 49 -24.26 20.77 -21.90
C VAL A 49 -24.05 20.52 -23.40
N VAL A 50 -23.55 19.33 -23.76
CA VAL A 50 -23.38 18.94 -25.17
C VAL A 50 -24.73 18.84 -25.89
N LEU A 51 -25.74 18.23 -25.27
CA LEU A 51 -27.07 18.08 -25.85
C LEU A 51 -27.76 19.44 -26.07
N ILE A 52 -27.58 20.40 -25.16
CA ILE A 52 -28.07 21.78 -25.32
C ILE A 52 -27.35 22.49 -26.47
N ALA A 53 -26.03 22.36 -26.58
CA ALA A 53 -25.27 22.95 -27.69
C ALA A 53 -25.74 22.42 -29.06
N VAL A 54 -26.00 21.11 -29.13
CA VAL A 54 -26.59 20.46 -30.32
C VAL A 54 -28.00 20.97 -30.60
N ALA A 55 -28.83 21.16 -29.56
CA ALA A 55 -30.19 21.70 -29.69
C ALA A 55 -30.21 23.12 -30.28
N VAL A 56 -29.26 23.97 -29.86
CA VAL A 56 -29.13 25.37 -30.28
C VAL A 56 -28.53 25.50 -31.70
N GLY A 57 -28.10 24.40 -32.32
CA GLY A 57 -27.53 24.40 -33.67
C GLY A 57 -26.16 25.08 -33.76
N ARG A 58 -25.52 25.35 -32.62
CA ARG A 58 -24.15 25.82 -32.51
C ARG A 58 -23.29 24.63 -32.11
N PRO A 59 -22.66 23.89 -33.05
CA PRO A 59 -21.68 22.90 -32.69
C PRO A 59 -20.44 23.63 -32.14
N GLY A 60 -20.50 24.02 -30.86
CA GLY A 60 -19.33 24.47 -30.13
C GLY A 60 -18.31 23.32 -30.11
N GLY A 61 -17.03 23.65 -30.26
CA GLY A 61 -15.97 22.66 -30.12
C GLY A 61 -16.03 22.01 -28.73
N GLY A 62 -15.68 20.73 -28.63
CA GLY A 62 -15.78 19.97 -27.37
C GLY A 62 -15.08 20.65 -26.18
N VAL A 63 -14.01 21.42 -26.43
CA VAL A 63 -13.28 22.19 -25.40
C VAL A 63 -14.14 23.32 -24.81
N ALA A 64 -14.91 24.02 -25.65
CA ALA A 64 -15.81 25.08 -25.19
C ALA A 64 -16.95 24.49 -24.35
N ALA A 65 -17.50 23.34 -24.77
CA ALA A 65 -18.52 22.63 -24.00
C ALA A 65 -17.98 22.14 -22.64
N LEU A 66 -16.78 21.57 -22.61
CA LEU A 66 -16.11 21.17 -21.36
C LEU A 66 -15.87 22.36 -20.43
N SER A 67 -15.35 23.47 -20.98
CA SER A 67 -15.07 24.69 -20.20
C SER A 67 -16.35 25.27 -19.60
N LEU A 68 -17.44 25.32 -20.38
CA LEU A 68 -18.74 25.77 -19.88
C LEU A 68 -19.27 24.83 -18.79
N ALA A 69 -19.18 23.53 -18.98
CA ALA A 69 -19.62 22.55 -17.98
C ALA A 69 -18.85 22.71 -16.66
N VAL A 70 -17.53 22.90 -16.71
CA VAL A 70 -16.68 23.15 -15.52
C VAL A 70 -17.10 24.43 -14.82
N VAL A 71 -17.26 25.53 -15.55
CA VAL A 71 -17.66 26.83 -14.97
C VAL A 71 -19.04 26.74 -14.33
N VAL A 72 -20.03 26.11 -14.99
CA VAL A 72 -21.37 25.94 -14.45
C VAL A 72 -21.38 25.06 -13.21
N LEU A 73 -20.67 23.91 -13.24
CA LEU A 73 -20.60 23.00 -12.09
C LEU A 73 -19.95 23.65 -10.87
N LEU A 74 -18.84 24.38 -11.06
CA LEU A 74 -18.16 25.09 -9.96
C LEU A 74 -18.97 26.29 -9.44
N ALA A 75 -19.78 26.93 -10.30
CA ALA A 75 -20.67 28.01 -9.88
C ALA A 75 -21.87 27.50 -9.07
N VAL A 76 -22.39 26.31 -9.41
CA VAL A 76 -23.49 25.65 -8.67
C VAL A 76 -22.99 25.07 -7.35
N ASP A 77 -21.86 24.38 -7.37
CA ASP A 77 -21.25 23.80 -6.18
C ASP A 77 -19.71 23.97 -6.20
N PRO A 78 -19.18 24.95 -5.45
CA PRO A 78 -17.74 25.19 -5.34
C PRO A 78 -16.95 24.03 -4.71
N TRP A 79 -17.60 23.10 -3.99
CA TRP A 79 -16.92 21.96 -3.36
C TRP A 79 -16.31 21.00 -4.38
N TYR A 80 -16.82 20.99 -5.62
CA TYR A 80 -16.22 20.22 -6.72
C TYR A 80 -14.76 20.61 -7.01
N ALA A 81 -14.31 21.80 -6.62
CA ALA A 81 -12.91 22.20 -6.77
C ALA A 81 -11.93 21.33 -5.94
N ARG A 82 -12.41 20.66 -4.88
CA ARG A 82 -11.62 19.74 -4.04
C ARG A 82 -11.91 18.26 -4.32
N ASP A 83 -12.82 17.96 -5.25
CA ASP A 83 -13.19 16.60 -5.58
C ASP A 83 -12.23 16.01 -6.63
N TYR A 84 -11.47 14.99 -6.25
CA TYR A 84 -10.54 14.31 -7.16
C TYR A 84 -11.26 13.67 -8.35
N GLY A 85 -12.46 13.12 -8.15
CA GLY A 85 -13.23 12.52 -9.23
C GLY A 85 -13.66 13.56 -10.29
N PHE A 86 -13.97 14.79 -9.88
CA PHE A 86 -14.27 15.91 -10.75
C PHE A 86 -13.04 16.29 -11.57
N ALA A 87 -11.91 16.52 -10.90
CA ALA A 87 -10.64 16.81 -11.55
C ALA A 87 -10.29 15.72 -12.59
N LEU A 88 -10.30 14.45 -12.21
CA LEU A 88 -9.99 13.32 -13.09
C LEU A 88 -10.92 13.25 -14.30
N SER A 89 -12.23 13.49 -14.13
CA SER A 89 -13.19 13.48 -15.25
C SER A 89 -12.91 14.61 -16.26
N VAL A 90 -12.62 15.81 -15.74
CA VAL A 90 -12.30 17.00 -16.54
C VAL A 90 -10.98 16.82 -17.28
N PHE A 91 -9.93 16.39 -16.58
CA PHE A 91 -8.62 16.16 -17.19
C PHE A 91 -8.63 15.00 -18.20
N ALA A 92 -9.34 13.90 -17.92
CA ALA A 92 -9.51 12.81 -18.88
C ALA A 92 -10.17 13.32 -20.17
N THR A 93 -11.27 14.07 -20.05
CA THR A 93 -11.98 14.60 -21.22
C THR A 93 -11.15 15.65 -21.96
N ALA A 94 -10.46 16.53 -21.23
CA ALA A 94 -9.54 17.52 -21.82
C ALA A 94 -8.40 16.82 -22.58
N GLY A 95 -7.80 15.79 -21.99
CA GLY A 95 -6.76 14.97 -22.62
C GLY A 95 -7.27 14.31 -23.90
N LEU A 96 -8.45 13.71 -23.89
CA LEU A 96 -9.06 13.11 -25.09
C LEU A 96 -9.32 14.14 -26.19
N LEU A 97 -9.81 15.34 -25.85
CA LEU A 97 -10.12 16.39 -26.82
C LEU A 97 -8.86 17.05 -27.40
N LEU A 98 -7.85 17.28 -26.57
CA LEU A 98 -6.67 18.06 -26.93
C LEU A 98 -5.48 17.20 -27.40
N LEU A 99 -5.28 16.03 -26.79
CA LEU A 99 -4.07 15.21 -26.96
C LEU A 99 -4.28 13.97 -27.81
N ALA A 100 -5.48 13.37 -27.84
CA ALA A 100 -5.68 12.09 -28.56
C ALA A 100 -5.34 12.17 -30.05
N ARG A 101 -5.78 13.23 -30.75
CA ARG A 101 -5.48 13.43 -32.18
C ARG A 101 -3.98 13.69 -32.43
N PRO A 102 -3.32 14.67 -31.78
CA PRO A 102 -1.89 14.89 -31.95
C PRO A 102 -1.04 13.65 -31.63
N LEU A 103 -1.35 12.93 -30.55
CA LEU A 103 -0.62 11.73 -30.15
C LEU A 103 -0.81 10.60 -31.15
N THR A 104 -2.05 10.36 -31.61
CA THR A 104 -2.33 9.39 -32.67
C THR A 104 -1.55 9.73 -33.94
N GLY A 105 -1.51 11.01 -34.34
CA GLY A 105 -0.74 11.46 -35.51
C GLY A 105 0.77 11.30 -35.34
N ALA A 106 1.29 11.48 -34.13
CA ALA A 106 2.71 11.25 -33.84
C ALA A 106 3.06 9.75 -33.88
N LEU A 107 2.22 8.90 -33.29
CA LEU A 107 2.37 7.43 -33.30
C LEU A 107 2.21 6.86 -34.70
N ALA A 108 1.29 7.39 -35.50
CA ALA A 108 1.02 6.95 -36.88
C ALA A 108 2.23 7.11 -37.82
N ARG A 109 3.27 7.85 -37.42
CA ARG A 109 4.56 7.90 -38.14
C ARG A 109 5.35 6.59 -38.04
N TRP A 110 5.05 5.76 -37.04
CA TRP A 110 5.80 4.53 -36.70
C TRP A 110 4.93 3.27 -36.77
N MET A 111 3.60 3.40 -36.82
CA MET A 111 2.67 2.27 -36.84
C MET A 111 1.39 2.60 -37.63
N PRO A 112 0.60 1.60 -38.04
CA PRO A 112 -0.68 1.82 -38.70
C PRO A 112 -1.64 2.70 -37.89
N VAL A 113 -2.40 3.55 -38.58
CA VAL A 113 -3.35 4.51 -37.97
C VAL A 113 -4.34 3.86 -36.99
N PRO A 114 -4.91 2.67 -37.24
CA PRO A 114 -5.81 2.03 -36.28
C PRO A 114 -5.13 1.71 -34.95
N ILE A 115 -3.90 1.17 -35.00
CA ILE A 115 -3.13 0.82 -33.81
C ILE A 115 -2.70 2.09 -33.07
N ALA A 116 -2.28 3.11 -33.80
CA ALA A 116 -1.94 4.42 -33.25
C ALA A 116 -3.12 5.06 -32.50
N ALA A 117 -4.35 4.91 -33.01
CA ALA A 117 -5.55 5.44 -32.36
C ALA A 117 -5.90 4.66 -31.09
N VAL A 118 -5.80 3.32 -31.13
CA VAL A 118 -6.07 2.45 -29.98
C VAL A 118 -5.11 2.72 -28.81
N ILE A 119 -3.86 3.09 -29.09
CA ILE A 119 -2.86 3.48 -28.06
C ILE A 119 -2.98 4.97 -27.69
N GLY A 120 -3.20 5.84 -28.67
CA GLY A 120 -3.18 7.29 -28.48
C GLY A 120 -4.31 7.79 -27.57
N VAL A 121 -5.47 7.15 -27.61
CA VAL A 121 -6.64 7.48 -26.76
C VAL A 121 -6.36 7.24 -25.27
N PRO A 122 -5.99 6.03 -24.81
CA PRO A 122 -5.66 5.78 -23.40
C PRO A 122 -4.41 6.54 -22.95
N LEU A 123 -3.40 6.71 -23.81
CA LEU A 123 -2.22 7.51 -23.50
C LEU A 123 -2.59 8.98 -23.23
N ALA A 124 -3.48 9.56 -24.04
CA ALA A 124 -3.95 10.93 -23.84
C ALA A 124 -4.66 11.13 -22.49
N ALA A 125 -5.53 10.19 -22.13
CA ALA A 125 -6.23 10.22 -20.84
C ALA A 125 -5.25 10.05 -19.67
N GLN A 126 -4.32 9.08 -19.77
CA GLN A 126 -3.33 8.85 -18.72
C GLN A 126 -2.44 10.07 -18.50
N LEU A 127 -1.87 10.66 -19.56
CA LEU A 127 -1.00 11.82 -19.43
C LEU A 127 -1.71 13.03 -18.81
N ALA A 128 -3.00 13.21 -19.07
CA ALA A 128 -3.77 14.31 -18.49
C ALA A 128 -4.16 14.05 -17.02
N CYS A 129 -4.48 12.82 -16.66
CA CYS A 129 -4.91 12.47 -15.30
C CYS A 129 -3.76 12.20 -14.32
N GLN A 130 -2.59 11.78 -14.80
CA GLN A 130 -1.51 11.31 -13.94
C GLN A 130 -1.08 12.33 -12.86
N PRO A 131 -0.96 13.65 -13.13
CA PRO A 131 -0.62 14.61 -12.09
C PRO A 131 -1.61 14.67 -10.92
N VAL A 132 -2.89 14.41 -11.19
CA VAL A 132 -3.93 14.35 -10.16
C VAL A 132 -3.90 13.01 -9.43
N LEU A 133 -3.62 11.91 -10.14
CA LEU A 133 -3.49 10.58 -9.54
C LEU A 133 -2.33 10.50 -8.52
N VAL A 134 -1.23 11.20 -8.78
CA VAL A 134 -0.07 11.26 -7.86
C VAL A 134 -0.41 11.89 -6.51
N LEU A 135 -1.44 12.75 -6.44
CA LEU A 135 -1.91 13.31 -5.18
C LEU A 135 -2.70 12.30 -4.32
N LEU A 136 -3.20 11.22 -4.93
CA LEU A 136 -3.94 10.15 -4.26
C LEU A 136 -3.04 8.98 -3.87
N ASP A 137 -2.18 8.58 -4.81
CA ASP A 137 -1.20 7.52 -4.64
C ASP A 137 0.10 8.02 -5.26
N PRO A 138 1.17 8.29 -4.48
CA PRO A 138 2.40 8.91 -4.97
C PRO A 138 3.27 7.93 -5.77
N ALA A 139 2.68 7.34 -6.81
CA ALA A 139 3.29 6.36 -7.69
C ALA A 139 2.81 6.53 -9.15
N LEU A 140 3.68 6.17 -10.09
CA LEU A 140 3.36 6.11 -11.51
C LEU A 140 3.01 4.67 -11.91
N ALA A 141 1.81 4.49 -12.49
CA ALA A 141 1.35 3.21 -13.02
C ALA A 141 1.95 2.95 -14.40
N LEU A 142 3.09 2.24 -14.45
CA LEU A 142 3.84 1.97 -15.68
C LEU A 142 3.05 1.11 -16.68
N TYR A 143 2.24 0.18 -16.19
CA TYR A 143 1.37 -0.68 -17.02
C TYR A 143 -0.02 -0.10 -17.27
N GLY A 144 -0.27 1.18 -16.95
CA GLY A 144 -1.58 1.82 -17.09
C GLY A 144 -2.14 1.79 -18.51
N VAL A 145 -1.35 2.18 -19.52
CA VAL A 145 -1.77 2.16 -20.93
C VAL A 145 -2.08 0.74 -21.43
N PRO A 146 -1.18 -0.26 -21.31
CA PRO A 146 -1.47 -1.60 -21.80
C PRO A 146 -2.64 -2.26 -21.05
N ALA A 147 -2.76 -2.07 -19.73
CA ALA A 147 -3.89 -2.60 -18.96
C ALA A 147 -5.22 -2.02 -19.44
N ASN A 148 -5.30 -0.70 -19.65
CA ASN A 148 -6.50 -0.06 -20.18
C ASN A 148 -6.82 -0.50 -21.61
N LEU A 149 -5.81 -0.74 -22.44
CA LEU A 149 -5.98 -1.20 -23.81
C LEU A 149 -6.57 -2.62 -23.87
N LEU A 150 -6.15 -3.51 -22.98
CA LEU A 150 -6.68 -4.87 -22.85
C LEU A 150 -8.04 -4.92 -22.15
N ALA A 151 -8.32 -3.95 -21.27
CA ALA A 151 -9.61 -3.82 -20.59
C ALA A 151 -10.70 -3.16 -21.46
N ALA A 152 -10.31 -2.27 -22.37
CA ALA A 152 -11.24 -1.45 -23.16
C ALA A 152 -12.32 -2.23 -23.93
N PRO A 153 -12.06 -3.40 -24.54
CA PRO A 153 -13.11 -4.17 -25.22
C PRO A 153 -14.15 -4.77 -24.27
N ALA A 154 -13.73 -5.12 -23.04
CA ALA A 154 -14.60 -5.77 -22.05
C ALA A 154 -15.56 -4.78 -21.37
N ALA A 155 -15.11 -3.54 -21.14
CA ALA A 155 -15.89 -2.56 -20.38
C ALA A 155 -17.27 -2.21 -21.00
N PRO A 156 -17.40 -1.91 -22.31
CA PRO A 156 -18.70 -1.66 -22.93
C PRO A 156 -19.62 -2.88 -22.89
N VAL A 157 -19.07 -4.09 -23.11
CA VAL A 157 -19.84 -5.34 -23.07
C VAL A 157 -20.42 -5.56 -21.68
N GLY A 158 -19.58 -5.48 -20.64
CA GLY A 158 -20.01 -5.60 -19.25
C GLY A 158 -21.05 -4.53 -18.87
N THR A 159 -20.85 -3.29 -19.29
CA THR A 159 -21.77 -2.19 -19.02
C THR A 159 -23.13 -2.41 -19.67
N VAL A 160 -23.18 -2.78 -20.95
CA VAL A 160 -24.45 -2.98 -21.68
C VAL A 160 -25.20 -4.21 -21.16
N VAL A 161 -24.51 -5.35 -21.00
CA VAL A 161 -25.13 -6.59 -20.51
C VAL A 161 -25.58 -6.44 -19.07
N GLY A 162 -24.77 -5.81 -18.21
CA GLY A 162 -25.13 -5.53 -16.82
C GLY A 162 -26.35 -4.61 -16.72
N LEU A 163 -26.40 -3.56 -17.55
CA LEU A 163 -27.52 -2.62 -17.60
C LEU A 163 -28.83 -3.30 -18.07
N ILE A 164 -28.75 -4.17 -19.08
CA ILE A 164 -29.89 -5.00 -19.48
C ILE A 164 -30.32 -5.91 -18.32
N GLY A 165 -29.38 -6.54 -17.62
CA GLY A 165 -29.64 -7.36 -16.45
C GLY A 165 -30.37 -6.60 -15.34
N CYS A 166 -29.91 -5.39 -14.99
CA CYS A 166 -30.56 -4.54 -14.00
C CYS A 166 -31.98 -4.12 -14.40
N LEU A 167 -32.22 -3.84 -15.68
CA LEU A 167 -33.55 -3.51 -16.19
C LEU A 167 -34.50 -4.71 -16.22
N LEU A 168 -33.98 -5.91 -16.44
CA LEU A 168 -34.77 -7.15 -16.46
C LEU A 168 -35.07 -7.68 -15.06
N LEU A 169 -34.22 -7.41 -14.06
CA LEU A 169 -34.35 -7.97 -12.72
C LEU A 169 -35.75 -7.78 -12.09
N PRO A 170 -36.41 -6.61 -12.19
CA PRO A 170 -37.74 -6.40 -11.61
C PRO A 170 -38.88 -7.10 -12.35
N VAL A 171 -38.68 -7.44 -13.64
CA VAL A 171 -39.75 -7.95 -14.53
C VAL A 171 -39.60 -9.45 -14.79
N LEU A 172 -38.37 -9.88 -15.06
CA LEU A 172 -37.97 -11.25 -15.37
C LEU A 172 -36.70 -11.61 -14.58
N PRO A 173 -36.82 -11.94 -13.27
CA PRO A 173 -35.66 -12.13 -12.40
C PRO A 173 -34.66 -13.15 -12.92
N SER A 174 -35.12 -14.29 -13.43
CA SER A 174 -34.24 -15.35 -13.95
C SER A 174 -33.40 -14.89 -15.14
N LEU A 175 -33.97 -14.08 -16.03
CA LEU A 175 -33.25 -13.55 -17.18
C LEU A 175 -32.30 -12.41 -16.77
N GLY A 176 -32.72 -11.58 -15.81
CA GLY A 176 -31.86 -10.57 -15.20
C GLY A 176 -30.62 -11.19 -14.55
N PHE A 177 -30.79 -12.24 -13.75
CA PHE A 177 -29.68 -12.99 -13.16
C PHE A 177 -28.77 -13.61 -14.22
N ALA A 178 -29.33 -14.22 -15.28
CA ALA A 178 -28.53 -14.77 -16.37
C ALA A 178 -27.68 -13.68 -17.07
N CYS A 179 -28.25 -12.50 -17.32
CA CYS A 179 -27.49 -11.35 -17.84
C CYS A 179 -26.38 -10.91 -16.89
N LEU A 180 -26.63 -10.84 -15.58
CA LEU A 180 -25.61 -10.48 -14.60
C LEU A 180 -24.47 -11.51 -14.54
N GLN A 181 -24.78 -12.81 -14.65
CA GLN A 181 -23.76 -13.86 -14.76
C GLN A 181 -22.93 -13.73 -16.04
N LEU A 182 -23.54 -13.32 -17.15
CA LEU A 182 -22.79 -13.01 -18.37
C LEU A 182 -21.93 -11.75 -18.21
N ALA A 183 -22.41 -10.73 -17.49
CA ALA A 183 -21.65 -9.53 -17.19
C ALA A 183 -20.47 -9.78 -16.22
N TRP A 184 -20.51 -10.86 -15.45
CA TRP A 184 -19.40 -11.28 -14.58
C TRP A 184 -18.14 -11.64 -15.38
N LEU A 185 -18.27 -12.19 -16.61
CA LEU A 185 -17.12 -12.56 -17.45
C LEU A 185 -16.24 -11.35 -17.83
N PRO A 186 -16.76 -10.28 -18.45
CA PRO A 186 -15.94 -9.11 -18.75
C PRO A 186 -15.46 -8.39 -17.47
N ALA A 187 -16.24 -8.40 -16.39
CA ALA A 187 -15.82 -7.81 -15.12
C ALA A 187 -14.65 -8.58 -14.48
N SER A 188 -14.70 -9.91 -14.47
CA SER A 188 -13.64 -10.76 -13.94
C SER A 188 -12.37 -10.69 -14.79
N TRP A 189 -12.49 -10.53 -16.11
CA TRP A 189 -11.36 -10.24 -16.99
C TRP A 189 -10.65 -8.93 -16.62
N ILE A 190 -11.40 -7.84 -16.43
CA ILE A 190 -10.82 -6.55 -16.01
C ILE A 190 -10.15 -6.69 -14.64
N ALA A 191 -10.78 -7.39 -13.70
CA ALA A 191 -10.22 -7.63 -12.37
C ALA A 191 -8.94 -8.49 -12.41
N LEU A 192 -8.88 -9.49 -13.30
CA LEU A 192 -7.69 -10.31 -13.52
C LEU A 192 -6.55 -9.47 -14.08
N LEU A 193 -6.82 -8.64 -15.10
CA LEU A 193 -5.81 -7.74 -15.67
C LEU A 193 -5.28 -6.75 -14.64
N ALA A 194 -6.15 -6.19 -13.79
CA ALA A 194 -5.75 -5.30 -12.72
C ALA A 194 -4.81 -5.99 -11.72
N ARG A 195 -5.18 -7.18 -11.23
CA ARG A 195 -4.35 -7.97 -10.30
C ARG A 195 -3.02 -8.42 -10.92
N ALA A 196 -3.06 -8.89 -12.16
CA ALA A 196 -1.85 -9.31 -12.87
C ALA A 196 -0.91 -8.12 -13.10
N SER A 197 -1.45 -6.96 -13.49
CA SER A 197 -0.64 -5.74 -13.69
C SER A 197 -0.06 -5.22 -12.37
N SER A 198 -0.74 -5.41 -11.23
CA SER A 198 -0.23 -4.96 -9.94
C SER A 198 0.91 -5.82 -9.37
N THR A 199 1.05 -7.07 -9.83
CA THR A 199 2.11 -7.99 -9.37
C THR A 199 3.34 -7.99 -10.29
N MET A 200 3.29 -7.29 -11.42
CA MET A 200 4.43 -7.22 -12.34
C MET A 200 5.61 -6.42 -11.74
N PRO A 201 6.86 -6.77 -12.10
CA PRO A 201 8.03 -6.01 -11.65
C PRO A 201 7.92 -4.54 -12.03
N ALA A 202 8.22 -3.63 -11.11
CA ALA A 202 8.09 -2.20 -11.34
C ALA A 202 6.68 -1.77 -11.82
N ALA A 203 5.62 -2.46 -11.42
CA ALA A 203 4.25 -2.03 -11.72
C ALA A 203 3.95 -0.61 -11.24
N ARG A 204 4.60 -0.23 -10.15
CA ARG A 204 4.55 1.08 -9.52
C ARG A 204 5.97 1.62 -9.46
N LEU A 205 6.14 2.83 -10.01
CA LEU A 205 7.35 3.60 -9.80
C LEU A 205 7.05 4.67 -8.76
N GLU A 206 7.65 4.57 -7.58
CA GLU A 206 7.50 5.57 -6.54
C GLU A 206 7.86 6.96 -7.07
N TRP A 207 7.05 7.93 -6.71
CA TRP A 207 7.17 9.31 -7.15
C TRP A 207 7.11 10.25 -5.96
N LEU A 208 7.51 11.51 -6.18
CA LEU A 208 7.38 12.54 -5.16
C LEU A 208 5.90 12.70 -4.76
N PRO A 209 5.58 12.75 -3.46
CA PRO A 209 4.21 12.98 -3.02
C PRO A 209 3.78 14.45 -3.22
N ASP A 210 2.49 14.68 -3.01
CA ASP A 210 1.88 15.99 -2.87
C ASP A 210 2.03 16.94 -4.09
N ALA A 211 1.78 18.22 -3.84
CA ALA A 211 1.84 19.27 -4.86
C ALA A 211 3.18 19.35 -5.61
N PRO A 212 4.37 19.20 -4.97
CA PRO A 212 5.63 19.20 -5.70
C PRO A 212 5.72 18.06 -6.71
N GLY A 213 5.28 16.86 -6.33
CA GLY A 213 5.26 15.71 -7.21
C GLY A 213 4.32 15.88 -8.40
N ALA A 214 3.11 16.36 -8.14
CA ALA A 214 2.11 16.65 -9.17
C ALA A 214 2.59 17.74 -10.16
N LEU A 215 3.17 18.83 -9.66
CA LEU A 215 3.69 19.93 -10.48
C LEU A 215 4.89 19.50 -11.33
N LEU A 216 5.83 18.76 -10.74
CA LEU A 216 6.98 18.21 -11.46
C LEU A 216 6.52 17.29 -12.59
N LEU A 217 5.55 16.42 -12.32
CA LEU A 217 5.01 15.52 -13.33
C LEU A 217 4.27 16.27 -14.43
N ALA A 218 3.40 17.23 -14.08
CA ALA A 218 2.71 18.06 -15.07
C ALA A 218 3.67 18.83 -15.98
N ALA A 219 4.73 19.42 -15.40
CA ALA A 219 5.78 20.10 -16.15
C ALA A 219 6.53 19.12 -17.07
N SER A 220 6.89 17.95 -16.55
CA SER A 220 7.58 16.90 -17.31
C SER A 220 6.73 16.40 -18.49
N THR A 221 5.44 16.16 -18.26
CA THR A 221 4.47 15.80 -19.31
C THR A 221 4.33 16.90 -20.36
N ALA A 222 4.25 18.17 -19.96
CA ALA A 222 4.17 19.29 -20.89
C ALA A 222 5.44 19.42 -21.75
N ILE A 223 6.62 19.27 -21.15
CA ILE A 223 7.91 19.26 -21.85
C ILE A 223 7.97 18.09 -22.84
N ALA A 224 7.59 16.89 -22.40
CA ALA A 224 7.57 15.69 -23.25
C ALA A 224 6.62 15.86 -24.44
N LEU A 225 5.41 16.40 -24.24
CA LEU A 225 4.46 16.69 -25.31
C LEU A 225 4.99 17.76 -26.27
N TRP A 226 5.61 18.82 -25.75
CA TRP A 226 6.24 19.85 -26.59
C TRP A 226 7.38 19.29 -27.44
N LEU A 227 8.20 18.39 -26.88
CA LEU A 227 9.24 17.69 -27.62
C LEU A 227 8.65 16.74 -28.68
N ALA A 228 7.62 15.97 -28.35
CA ALA A 228 7.02 15.00 -29.27
C ALA A 228 6.26 15.65 -30.44
N LEU A 229 5.53 16.74 -30.15
CA LEU A 229 4.59 17.38 -31.08
C LEU A 229 5.14 18.68 -31.70
N GLY A 230 6.13 19.33 -31.08
CA GLY A 230 6.67 20.61 -31.51
C GLY A 230 7.64 20.51 -32.70
N SER A 231 7.81 21.64 -33.41
CA SER A 231 8.68 21.71 -34.59
C SER A 231 10.16 21.44 -34.27
N ARG A 232 10.88 20.80 -35.21
CA ARG A 232 12.31 20.45 -35.05
C ARG A 232 13.28 21.63 -35.23
N ARG A 233 12.79 22.86 -35.47
CA ARG A 233 13.64 24.02 -35.83
C ARG A 233 14.50 24.59 -34.69
N ARG A 234 14.19 24.31 -33.41
CA ARG A 234 14.87 24.89 -32.24
C ARG A 234 15.79 23.88 -31.54
N SER A 235 16.84 23.42 -32.20
CA SER A 235 17.70 22.31 -31.73
C SER A 235 18.32 22.53 -30.34
N ARG A 236 18.85 23.73 -30.04
CA ARG A 236 19.47 24.04 -28.73
C ARG A 236 18.47 23.98 -27.57
N LEU A 237 17.30 24.59 -27.74
CA LEU A 237 16.23 24.57 -26.73
C LEU A 237 15.69 23.15 -26.49
N ARG A 238 15.64 22.32 -27.54
CA ARG A 238 15.26 20.91 -27.41
C ARG A 238 16.31 20.12 -26.63
N GLY A 239 17.60 20.37 -26.87
CA GLY A 239 18.68 19.75 -26.09
C GLY A 239 18.58 20.07 -24.59
N LEU A 240 18.38 21.35 -24.24
CA LEU A 240 18.16 21.76 -22.85
C LEU A 240 16.89 21.12 -22.26
N ALA A 241 15.78 21.13 -23.00
CA ALA A 241 14.52 20.53 -22.55
C ALA A 241 14.63 19.01 -22.32
N VAL A 242 15.38 18.29 -23.16
CA VAL A 242 15.67 16.86 -22.95
C VAL A 242 16.51 16.67 -21.70
N ALA A 243 17.56 17.48 -21.49
CA ALA A 243 18.37 17.39 -20.28
C ALA A 243 17.55 17.66 -19.01
N VAL A 244 16.71 18.69 -19.02
CA VAL A 244 15.79 19.02 -17.90
C VAL A 244 14.79 17.89 -17.66
N LEU A 245 14.20 17.32 -18.72
CA LEU A 245 13.27 16.19 -18.59
C LEU A 245 13.95 14.95 -18.01
N LEU A 246 15.16 14.63 -18.48
CA LEU A 246 15.95 13.52 -17.96
C LEU A 246 16.31 13.73 -16.48
N LEU A 247 16.76 14.93 -16.10
CA LEU A 247 17.04 15.27 -14.70
C LEU A 247 15.77 15.19 -13.83
N ALA A 248 14.64 15.71 -14.31
CA ALA A 248 13.36 15.69 -13.61
C ALA A 248 12.81 14.28 -13.40
N LEU A 249 13.05 13.36 -14.33
CA LEU A 249 12.67 11.95 -14.21
C LEU A 249 13.68 11.14 -13.41
N ALA A 250 14.98 11.44 -13.53
CA ALA A 250 16.05 10.69 -12.87
C ALA A 250 16.19 11.03 -11.39
N ALA A 251 15.91 12.27 -10.96
CA ALA A 251 16.07 12.66 -9.56
C ALA A 251 15.11 11.90 -8.61
N PRO A 252 13.80 11.76 -8.89
CA PRO A 252 12.89 10.96 -8.06
C PRO A 252 13.28 9.48 -8.11
N VAL A 253 13.54 8.95 -9.31
CA VAL A 253 13.95 7.54 -9.47
C VAL A 253 15.25 7.25 -8.70
N GLY A 254 16.23 8.15 -8.76
CA GLY A 254 17.49 8.03 -8.01
C GLY A 254 17.30 8.14 -6.50
N LEU A 255 16.39 9.00 -6.04
CA LEU A 255 16.08 9.13 -4.61
C LEU A 255 15.41 7.86 -4.05
N PHE A 256 14.43 7.31 -4.76
CA PHE A 256 13.68 6.14 -4.30
C PHE A 256 14.42 4.82 -4.57
N ALA A 257 15.09 4.67 -5.71
CA ALA A 257 15.89 3.48 -6.02
C ALA A 257 17.27 3.48 -5.32
N GLY A 258 17.83 4.66 -5.02
CA GLY A 258 19.14 4.79 -4.37
C GLY A 258 19.11 4.48 -2.87
N ARG A 259 18.00 4.77 -2.19
CA ARG A 259 17.83 4.50 -0.74
C ARG A 259 18.03 3.02 -0.36
N PRO A 260 17.35 2.04 -0.97
CA PRO A 260 17.57 0.63 -0.64
C PRO A 260 18.99 0.17 -1.00
N LEU A 261 19.61 0.74 -2.05
CA LEU A 261 21.00 0.42 -2.41
C LEU A 261 22.02 0.97 -1.39
N ILE A 262 21.81 2.18 -0.89
CA ILE A 262 22.63 2.76 0.18
C ILE A 262 22.42 1.96 1.47
N GLY A 263 21.17 1.59 1.77
CA GLY A 263 20.84 0.72 2.90
C GLY A 263 21.62 -0.60 2.82
N ALA A 264 21.54 -1.29 1.67
CA ALA A 264 22.20 -2.57 1.47
C ALA A 264 23.73 -2.50 1.53
N THR A 265 24.33 -1.38 1.11
CA THR A 265 25.80 -1.20 1.10
C THR A 265 26.36 -0.67 2.42
N THR A 266 25.57 0.05 3.22
CA THR A 266 26.00 0.59 4.52
C THR A 266 25.62 -0.31 5.70
N ARG A 267 24.76 -1.29 5.48
CA ARG A 267 24.35 -2.28 6.48
C ARG A 267 25.58 -3.00 7.07
N PRO A 268 25.77 -3.01 8.40
CA PRO A 268 26.81 -3.81 9.02
C PRO A 268 26.57 -5.30 8.74
N ALA A 269 27.65 -6.06 8.49
CA ALA A 269 27.56 -7.51 8.34
C ALA A 269 27.44 -8.20 9.71
N ASP A 270 28.06 -7.59 10.73
CA ASP A 270 28.05 -7.94 12.15
C ASP A 270 26.90 -7.24 12.87
N TRP A 271 25.76 -7.90 12.99
CA TRP A 271 24.65 -7.45 13.83
C TRP A 271 24.08 -8.63 14.62
N ASP A 272 23.58 -8.34 15.82
CA ASP A 272 23.07 -9.35 16.75
C ASP A 272 21.56 -9.37 16.82
N VAL A 273 20.93 -8.19 16.69
CA VAL A 273 19.47 -8.03 16.70
C VAL A 273 19.02 -7.16 15.55
N ALA A 274 17.98 -7.58 14.83
CA ALA A 274 17.32 -6.79 13.81
C ALA A 274 15.84 -6.60 14.15
N ALA A 275 15.36 -5.36 14.13
CA ALA A 275 13.94 -5.04 14.16
C ALA A 275 13.49 -4.68 12.75
N CYS A 276 12.65 -5.50 12.14
CA CYS A 276 12.20 -5.31 10.77
C CYS A 276 11.14 -4.22 10.67
N ASP A 277 11.23 -3.36 9.65
CA ASP A 277 10.10 -2.49 9.28
C ASP A 277 9.06 -3.27 8.47
N ILE A 278 8.12 -3.87 9.20
CA ILE A 278 6.99 -4.63 8.63
C ILE A 278 5.65 -3.91 8.77
N GLY A 279 5.67 -2.61 9.04
CA GLY A 279 4.47 -1.82 9.33
C GLY A 279 4.05 -1.93 10.78
N GLN A 280 2.73 -1.99 11.04
CA GLN A 280 2.21 -2.17 12.39
C GLN A 280 2.26 -3.64 12.79
N GLY A 281 3.21 -4.00 13.64
CA GLY A 281 3.39 -5.35 14.17
C GLY A 281 4.83 -5.61 14.61
N ASP A 282 5.14 -6.88 14.89
CA ASP A 282 6.48 -7.32 15.27
C ASP A 282 7.10 -8.34 14.32
N ALA A 283 8.37 -8.11 14.02
CA ALA A 283 9.29 -9.13 13.52
C ALA A 283 10.70 -8.76 13.99
N VAL A 284 11.22 -9.49 14.98
CA VAL A 284 12.55 -9.26 15.57
C VAL A 284 13.41 -10.49 15.34
N ILE A 285 14.58 -10.31 14.74
CA ILE A 285 15.52 -11.39 14.44
C ILE A 285 16.70 -11.31 15.40
N LEU A 286 17.10 -12.45 15.94
CA LEU A 286 18.27 -12.62 16.80
C LEU A 286 19.28 -13.53 16.10
N ARG A 287 20.56 -13.15 16.13
CA ARG A 287 21.67 -13.99 15.70
C ARG A 287 22.60 -14.29 16.86
N SER A 288 23.04 -15.54 16.96
CA SER A 288 24.05 -15.96 17.94
C SER A 288 24.74 -17.22 17.46
N GLY A 289 26.08 -17.26 17.46
CA GLY A 289 26.85 -18.46 17.09
C GLY A 289 26.52 -19.04 15.70
N GLY A 290 26.06 -18.22 14.76
CA GLY A 290 25.62 -18.65 13.42
C GLY A 290 24.16 -19.15 13.34
N ALA A 291 23.48 -19.32 14.47
CA ALA A 291 22.06 -19.64 14.53
C ALA A 291 21.20 -18.37 14.51
N THR A 292 19.98 -18.51 13.99
CA THR A 292 19.01 -17.43 13.80
C THR A 292 17.67 -17.77 14.46
N ALA A 293 17.16 -16.85 15.29
CA ALA A 293 15.78 -16.89 15.75
C ALA A 293 14.97 -15.74 15.18
N LEU A 294 13.70 -15.98 14.86
CA LEU A 294 12.73 -14.96 14.48
C LEU A 294 11.62 -14.92 15.52
N LEU A 295 11.35 -13.75 16.08
CA LEU A 295 10.24 -13.52 17.00
C LEU A 295 9.16 -12.76 16.24
N ASP A 296 8.02 -13.41 16.07
CA ASP A 296 6.88 -12.98 15.28
C ASP A 296 7.21 -12.67 13.80
N THR A 297 6.18 -12.43 13.01
CA THR A 297 6.24 -12.42 11.54
C THR A 297 5.57 -11.20 10.91
N GLY A 298 5.02 -10.30 11.71
CA GLY A 298 4.31 -9.12 11.24
C GLY A 298 2.95 -9.42 10.60
N PRO A 299 2.28 -8.38 10.06
CA PRO A 299 0.94 -8.47 9.50
C PRO A 299 0.87 -9.11 8.12
N GLU A 300 1.92 -9.01 7.30
CA GLU A 300 1.87 -9.33 5.87
C GLU A 300 3.14 -10.06 5.39
N PRO A 301 3.01 -11.19 4.67
CA PRO A 301 4.14 -11.98 4.19
C PRO A 301 5.15 -11.18 3.35
N ALA A 302 4.64 -10.30 2.49
CA ALA A 302 5.49 -9.54 1.57
C ALA A 302 6.43 -8.56 2.29
N ALA A 303 6.02 -8.01 3.45
CA ALA A 303 6.87 -7.12 4.23
C ALA A 303 8.00 -7.90 4.91
N LEU A 304 7.66 -9.05 5.53
CA LEU A 304 8.65 -9.93 6.14
C LEU A 304 9.65 -10.46 5.11
N THR A 305 9.20 -10.93 3.94
CA THR A 305 10.09 -11.40 2.86
C THR A 305 11.10 -10.32 2.44
N ARG A 306 10.69 -9.04 2.38
CA ARG A 306 11.62 -7.94 2.08
C ARG A 306 12.68 -7.80 3.16
N CYS A 307 12.31 -7.83 4.44
CA CYS A 307 13.27 -7.74 5.53
C CYS A 307 14.25 -8.93 5.53
N LEU A 308 13.74 -10.16 5.40
CA LEU A 308 14.59 -11.37 5.36
C LEU A 308 15.56 -11.34 4.17
N SER A 309 15.09 -10.91 3.00
CA SER A 309 15.95 -10.75 1.82
C SER A 309 16.99 -9.65 2.01
N PHE A 310 16.62 -8.53 2.64
CA PHE A 310 17.53 -7.43 2.96
C PHE A 310 18.63 -7.86 3.94
N LEU A 311 18.31 -8.79 4.84
CA LEU A 311 19.21 -9.30 5.86
C LEU A 311 19.98 -10.57 5.47
N ASP A 312 19.75 -11.08 4.26
CA ASP A 312 20.27 -12.36 3.74
C ASP A 312 19.94 -13.54 4.67
N ILE A 313 18.70 -13.60 5.17
CA ILE A 313 18.22 -14.70 6.02
C ILE A 313 17.60 -15.78 5.13
N THR A 314 18.24 -16.95 5.10
CA THR A 314 17.78 -18.11 4.31
C THR A 314 17.35 -19.30 5.17
N HIS A 315 17.54 -19.22 6.49
CA HIS A 315 17.23 -20.28 7.45
C HIS A 315 16.98 -19.68 8.83
N ILE A 316 16.07 -20.30 9.59
CA ILE A 316 15.61 -19.88 10.92
C ILE A 316 15.57 -21.14 11.79
N ASP A 317 16.49 -21.26 12.74
CA ASP A 317 16.53 -22.37 13.68
C ASP A 317 15.31 -22.37 14.62
N LEU A 318 14.90 -21.18 15.08
CA LEU A 318 13.81 -21.01 16.03
C LEU A 318 12.86 -19.87 15.63
N LEU A 319 11.62 -20.21 15.33
CA LEU A 319 10.53 -19.24 15.22
C LEU A 319 9.75 -19.19 16.54
N VAL A 320 9.55 -18.00 17.08
CA VAL A 320 8.74 -17.76 18.28
C VAL A 320 7.49 -17.00 17.84
N LEU A 321 6.32 -17.62 17.94
CA LEU A 321 5.03 -16.94 17.74
C LEU A 321 4.44 -16.60 19.10
N THR A 322 4.44 -15.31 19.45
CA THR A 322 4.11 -14.87 20.80
C THR A 322 2.63 -15.09 21.11
N HIS A 323 1.75 -14.73 20.18
CA HIS A 323 0.30 -14.96 20.21
C HIS A 323 -0.26 -14.87 18.78
N TRP A 324 -1.59 -14.97 18.61
CA TRP A 324 -2.22 -15.24 17.31
C TRP A 324 -2.87 -14.02 16.64
N ASP A 325 -2.53 -12.80 17.03
CA ASP A 325 -3.02 -11.61 16.36
C ASP A 325 -2.30 -11.37 15.03
N ALA A 326 -3.01 -10.73 14.10
CA ALA A 326 -2.60 -10.67 12.70
C ALA A 326 -1.24 -9.97 12.54
N ASP A 327 -0.98 -8.93 13.32
CA ASP A 327 0.26 -8.16 13.37
C ASP A 327 1.47 -8.93 13.96
N HIS A 328 1.26 -10.16 14.42
CA HIS A 328 2.31 -11.08 14.87
C HIS A 328 2.44 -12.32 13.98
N VAL A 329 1.33 -12.88 13.50
CA VAL A 329 1.36 -14.17 12.75
C VAL A 329 0.91 -14.07 11.30
N GLY A 330 0.48 -12.90 10.83
CA GLY A 330 -0.03 -12.70 9.47
C GLY A 330 1.02 -13.00 8.39
N GLY A 331 2.29 -12.74 8.70
CA GLY A 331 3.43 -13.02 7.82
C GLY A 331 3.95 -14.46 7.83
N ALA A 332 3.41 -15.37 8.64
CA ALA A 332 3.98 -16.71 8.87
C ALA A 332 4.22 -17.53 7.60
N SER A 333 3.37 -17.37 6.58
CA SER A 333 3.54 -18.07 5.30
C SER A 333 4.81 -17.70 4.53
N ALA A 334 5.43 -16.54 4.82
CA ALA A 334 6.69 -16.11 4.20
C ALA A 334 7.90 -16.94 4.64
N VAL A 335 7.81 -17.64 5.79
CA VAL A 335 8.91 -18.44 6.34
C VAL A 335 8.66 -19.95 6.27
N ALA A 336 7.63 -20.37 5.54
CA ALA A 336 7.37 -21.78 5.28
C ALA A 336 8.55 -22.41 4.52
N GLY A 337 9.12 -23.47 5.09
CA GLY A 337 10.30 -24.17 4.55
C GLY A 337 11.64 -23.51 4.90
N LEU A 338 11.64 -22.44 5.71
CA LEU A 338 12.85 -21.81 6.25
C LEU A 338 13.07 -22.12 7.73
N VAL A 339 12.07 -22.70 8.42
CA VAL A 339 12.02 -22.84 9.88
C VAL A 339 12.19 -24.30 10.30
N ASP A 340 13.07 -24.55 11.27
CA ASP A 340 13.24 -25.88 11.86
C ASP A 340 12.23 -26.12 12.99
N THR A 341 12.18 -25.23 13.99
CA THR A 341 11.27 -25.34 15.14
C THR A 341 10.47 -24.06 15.34
N VAL A 342 9.16 -24.19 15.51
CA VAL A 342 8.26 -23.12 15.94
C VAL A 342 7.78 -23.37 17.37
N ILE A 343 8.07 -22.43 18.26
CA ILE A 343 7.51 -22.40 19.61
C ILE A 343 6.38 -21.38 19.68
N HIS A 344 5.32 -21.70 20.44
CA HIS A 344 4.15 -20.84 20.53
C HIS A 344 3.44 -20.93 21.89
N GLY A 345 2.62 -19.93 22.18
CA GLY A 345 1.69 -19.93 23.32
C GLY A 345 0.46 -20.82 23.08
N PRO A 346 -0.55 -20.78 23.97
CA PRO A 346 -1.73 -21.63 23.88
C PRO A 346 -2.51 -21.40 22.57
N LEU A 347 -2.97 -22.48 21.93
CA LEU A 347 -3.71 -22.43 20.65
C LEU A 347 -5.11 -21.80 20.79
N ASP A 348 -5.53 -21.01 19.79
CA ASP A 348 -6.82 -20.29 19.77
C ASP A 348 -7.84 -20.82 18.73
N GLY A 349 -7.48 -21.89 18.00
CA GLY A 349 -8.30 -22.48 16.95
C GLY A 349 -7.95 -21.94 15.56
N GLU A 350 -8.78 -21.07 14.99
CA GLU A 350 -8.70 -20.73 13.56
C GLU A 350 -7.42 -19.97 13.18
N ARG A 351 -7.00 -18.97 13.99
CA ARG A 351 -5.85 -18.12 13.66
C ARG A 351 -4.55 -18.91 13.80
N SER A 352 -4.39 -19.64 14.89
CA SER A 352 -3.28 -20.57 15.11
C SER A 352 -3.17 -21.64 14.02
N THR A 353 -4.29 -22.25 13.60
CA THR A 353 -4.28 -23.21 12.49
C THR A 353 -3.82 -22.57 11.18
N ARG A 354 -4.27 -21.35 10.89
CA ARG A 354 -3.91 -20.62 9.66
C ARG A 354 -2.42 -20.27 9.63
N ALA A 355 -1.84 -19.89 10.76
CA ALA A 355 -0.43 -19.53 10.88
C ALA A 355 0.49 -20.76 10.86
N LEU A 356 0.18 -21.80 11.64
CA LEU A 356 1.02 -22.99 11.76
C LEU A 356 0.91 -23.94 10.56
N GLY A 357 -0.26 -24.03 9.91
CA GLY A 357 -0.52 -24.99 8.84
C GLY A 357 0.55 -25.01 7.74
N PRO A 358 0.91 -23.87 7.13
CA PRO A 358 1.97 -23.79 6.13
C PRO A 358 3.35 -24.21 6.64
N LEU A 359 3.69 -23.88 7.90
CA LEU A 359 4.98 -24.21 8.51
C LEU A 359 5.12 -25.72 8.74
N LEU A 360 4.08 -26.32 9.32
CA LEU A 360 4.02 -27.76 9.58
C LEU A 360 4.03 -28.57 8.28
N ALA A 361 3.28 -28.12 7.27
CA ALA A 361 3.27 -28.75 5.95
C ALA A 361 4.64 -28.71 5.27
N ALA A 362 5.47 -27.73 5.60
CA ALA A 362 6.84 -27.59 5.12
C ALA A 362 7.89 -28.31 5.99
N GLY A 363 7.48 -28.96 7.09
CA GLY A 363 8.34 -29.82 7.92
C GLY A 363 8.81 -29.22 9.24
N ALA A 364 8.35 -28.02 9.62
CA ALA A 364 8.72 -27.43 10.91
C ALA A 364 8.13 -28.23 12.09
N GLU A 365 8.89 -28.39 13.18
CA GLU A 365 8.40 -28.94 14.45
C GLU A 365 7.67 -27.85 15.24
N SER A 366 6.47 -28.15 15.77
CA SER A 366 5.69 -27.20 16.57
C SER A 366 5.61 -27.62 18.02
N VAL A 367 5.92 -26.67 18.92
CA VAL A 367 5.94 -26.92 20.37
C VAL A 367 5.19 -25.80 21.10
N GLU A 368 4.13 -26.18 21.83
CA GLU A 368 3.48 -25.27 22.77
C GLU A 368 4.35 -25.13 24.02
N VAL A 369 4.68 -23.89 24.40
CA VAL A 369 5.60 -23.59 25.49
C VAL A 369 4.95 -22.85 26.65
N VAL A 370 5.48 -23.10 27.84
CA VAL A 370 5.09 -22.43 29.09
C VAL A 370 6.33 -21.98 29.86
N ALA A 371 6.13 -21.14 30.86
CA ALA A 371 7.17 -20.61 31.73
C ALA A 371 8.06 -21.74 32.28
N GLY A 372 9.38 -21.58 32.12
CA GLY A 372 10.40 -22.57 32.49
C GLY A 372 10.91 -23.41 31.32
N PHE A 373 10.21 -23.45 30.18
CA PHE A 373 10.76 -24.02 28.94
C PHE A 373 11.97 -23.21 28.47
N GLY A 374 12.93 -23.85 27.79
CA GLY A 374 14.15 -23.16 27.37
C GLY A 374 15.04 -24.04 26.50
N GLY A 375 16.06 -23.41 25.93
CA GLY A 375 16.98 -24.08 25.02
C GLY A 375 18.23 -23.25 24.74
N ILE A 376 18.95 -23.66 23.70
CA ILE A 376 20.16 -23.02 23.21
C ILE A 376 19.93 -22.61 21.75
N LEU A 377 20.40 -21.44 21.37
CA LEU A 377 20.43 -20.91 20.01
C LEU A 377 21.86 -20.46 19.72
N GLY A 378 22.65 -21.30 19.04
CA GLY A 378 24.09 -21.08 18.89
C GLY A 378 24.77 -20.95 20.25
N ASP A 379 25.33 -19.76 20.55
CA ASP A 379 25.96 -19.44 21.84
C ASP A 379 25.00 -18.80 22.86
N ALA A 380 23.75 -18.53 22.46
CA ALA A 380 22.75 -17.91 23.32
C ALA A 380 21.93 -18.95 24.08
N ARG A 381 21.69 -18.70 25.36
CA ARG A 381 20.71 -19.46 26.15
C ARG A 381 19.41 -18.68 26.20
N TRP A 382 18.30 -19.33 25.89
CA TRP A 382 16.98 -18.71 25.96
C TRP A 382 16.06 -19.47 26.91
N ARG A 383 15.14 -18.75 27.54
CA ARG A 383 14.10 -19.33 28.40
C ARG A 383 12.79 -18.57 28.27
N VAL A 384 11.70 -19.29 28.41
CA VAL A 384 10.34 -18.77 28.43
C VAL A 384 10.02 -18.32 29.85
N LEU A 385 9.67 -17.04 30.03
CA LEU A 385 9.24 -16.46 31.30
C LEU A 385 7.72 -16.54 31.53
N TRP A 386 6.97 -16.55 30.43
CA TRP A 386 5.51 -16.50 30.36
C TRP A 386 5.09 -17.10 29.01
N PRO A 387 3.92 -17.76 28.84
CA PRO A 387 2.78 -17.87 29.76
C PRO A 387 2.87 -18.98 30.81
N ARG A 388 1.98 -18.94 31.81
CA ARG A 388 1.77 -20.09 32.71
C ARG A 388 0.99 -21.19 31.99
N ALA A 389 1.11 -22.42 32.49
CA ALA A 389 0.26 -23.52 32.04
C ALA A 389 -1.23 -23.15 32.16
N ASN A 390 -2.02 -23.56 31.16
CA ASN A 390 -3.46 -23.28 31.04
C ASN A 390 -3.84 -21.80 30.93
N ALA A 391 -2.92 -20.94 30.45
CA ALA A 391 -3.28 -19.57 30.10
C ALA A 391 -4.32 -19.56 28.95
N VAL A 392 -5.22 -18.59 28.98
CA VAL A 392 -6.20 -18.38 27.91
C VAL A 392 -5.48 -17.68 26.74
N PRO A 393 -5.65 -18.15 25.48
CA PRO A 393 -5.05 -17.49 24.32
C PRO A 393 -5.40 -16.00 24.22
N GLY A 394 -4.42 -15.22 23.78
CA GLY A 394 -4.50 -13.76 23.62
C GLY A 394 -3.24 -13.06 24.10
N ASN A 395 -3.25 -11.73 24.11
CA ASN A 395 -2.08 -10.89 24.42
C ASN A 395 -1.53 -11.18 25.84
N ASP A 396 -2.42 -11.44 26.79
CA ASP A 396 -2.09 -11.82 28.17
C ASP A 396 -1.39 -13.19 28.31
N ALA A 397 -1.36 -13.99 27.23
CA ALA A 397 -0.65 -15.25 27.13
C ALA A 397 0.54 -15.19 26.15
N SER A 398 0.97 -13.97 25.76
CA SER A 398 2.15 -13.77 24.90
C SER A 398 3.36 -14.54 25.44
N VAL A 399 4.04 -15.28 24.57
CA VAL A 399 5.32 -15.91 24.91
C VAL A 399 6.36 -14.83 25.21
N VAL A 400 6.82 -14.75 26.45
CA VAL A 400 7.90 -13.84 26.85
C VAL A 400 9.20 -14.61 26.90
N LEU A 401 10.19 -14.14 26.14
CA LEU A 401 11.50 -14.77 26.03
C LEU A 401 12.57 -13.96 26.77
N ASP A 402 13.40 -14.63 27.54
CA ASP A 402 14.63 -14.11 28.17
C ASP A 402 15.82 -14.80 27.50
N VAL A 403 16.65 -14.01 26.82
CA VAL A 403 17.77 -14.47 26.00
C VAL A 403 19.06 -13.90 26.58
N SER A 404 19.99 -14.77 26.92
CA SER A 404 21.33 -14.41 27.38
C SER A 404 22.36 -14.87 26.36
N THR A 405 23.08 -13.92 25.80
CA THR A 405 24.25 -14.16 24.93
C THR A 405 25.54 -13.85 25.70
N PRO A 406 26.72 -14.16 25.15
CA PRO A 406 27.98 -13.70 25.72
C PRO A 406 28.14 -12.16 25.77
N GLN A 407 27.43 -11.42 24.90
CA GLN A 407 27.59 -9.97 24.73
C GLN A 407 26.47 -9.15 25.37
N TYR A 408 25.26 -9.68 25.48
CA TYR A 408 24.10 -8.96 26.01
C TYR A 408 23.03 -9.91 26.55
N ARG A 409 22.11 -9.36 27.35
CA ARG A 409 20.88 -10.02 27.75
C ARG A 409 19.66 -9.24 27.27
N GLY A 410 18.71 -9.93 26.65
CA GLY A 410 17.51 -9.35 26.08
C GLY A 410 16.23 -10.00 26.61
N VAL A 411 15.18 -9.20 26.79
CA VAL A 411 13.82 -9.68 27.11
C VAL A 411 12.82 -9.22 26.06
N PHE A 412 12.01 -10.16 25.55
CA PHE A 412 11.06 -9.90 24.47
C PHE A 412 9.64 -10.13 24.99
N LEU A 413 8.88 -9.05 25.13
CA LEU A 413 7.63 -9.05 25.92
C LEU A 413 6.37 -9.43 25.12
N GLY A 414 6.45 -9.59 23.80
CA GLY A 414 5.26 -9.74 22.94
C GLY A 414 4.27 -8.62 23.21
N ASP A 415 2.99 -8.93 23.37
CA ASP A 415 1.94 -7.95 23.62
C ASP A 415 1.38 -8.01 25.04
N LEU A 416 2.19 -8.50 25.97
CA LEU A 416 1.80 -8.72 27.36
C LEU A 416 1.29 -7.42 28.02
N GLY A 417 0.05 -7.40 28.50
CA GLY A 417 -0.56 -6.25 29.17
C GLY A 417 -0.07 -6.03 30.62
N GLU A 418 -0.39 -4.87 31.22
CA GLU A 418 0.16 -4.44 32.52
C GLU A 418 -0.09 -5.47 33.64
N GLU A 419 -1.31 -6.00 33.73
CA GLU A 419 -1.63 -6.98 34.75
C GLU A 419 -0.86 -8.30 34.58
N ALA A 420 -0.70 -8.75 33.33
CA ALA A 420 0.04 -9.95 33.02
C ALA A 420 1.55 -9.76 33.28
N GLN A 421 2.10 -8.59 32.96
CA GLN A 421 3.45 -8.18 33.35
C GLN A 421 3.65 -8.24 34.87
N HIS A 422 2.70 -7.70 35.66
CA HIS A 422 2.75 -7.81 37.12
C HIS A 422 2.67 -9.25 37.62
N ARG A 423 1.86 -10.12 36.99
CA ARG A 423 1.78 -11.55 37.33
C ARG A 423 3.08 -12.28 37.02
N MET A 424 3.71 -11.96 35.88
CA MET A 424 4.99 -12.52 35.46
C MET A 424 6.09 -12.19 36.48
N LEU A 425 6.22 -10.91 36.88
CA LEU A 425 7.20 -10.46 37.88
C LEU A 425 7.06 -11.14 39.25
N ARG A 426 5.87 -11.64 39.60
CA ARG A 426 5.67 -12.41 40.83
C ARG A 426 6.17 -13.86 40.74
N SER A 427 6.28 -14.40 39.53
CA SER A 427 6.70 -15.80 39.30
C SER A 427 8.12 -15.94 38.76
N ALA A 428 8.70 -14.89 38.20
CA ALA A 428 10.06 -14.92 37.67
C ALA A 428 10.80 -13.64 38.09
N ALA A 429 11.96 -13.81 38.73
CA ALA A 429 12.93 -12.73 38.86
C ALA A 429 13.62 -12.56 37.51
N ILE A 430 13.52 -11.37 36.92
CA ILE A 430 14.13 -11.05 35.64
C ILE A 430 15.45 -10.33 35.90
N GLY A 431 15.46 -9.30 36.75
CA GLY A 431 16.63 -8.47 36.98
C GLY A 431 16.98 -7.59 35.77
N THR A 432 18.17 -7.00 35.79
CA THR A 432 18.60 -6.07 34.74
C THR A 432 18.90 -6.78 33.42
N VAL A 433 18.61 -6.09 32.32
CA VAL A 433 18.86 -6.55 30.95
C VAL A 433 19.40 -5.39 30.12
N ASP A 434 20.02 -5.66 28.98
CA ASP A 434 20.57 -4.62 28.10
C ASP A 434 19.55 -4.20 27.04
N LEU A 435 18.70 -5.14 26.61
CA LEU A 435 17.73 -4.96 25.54
C LEU A 435 16.33 -5.39 26.00
N VAL A 436 15.32 -4.62 25.62
CA VAL A 436 13.92 -5.02 25.76
C VAL A 436 13.14 -4.77 24.47
N LYS A 437 12.37 -5.76 23.99
CA LYS A 437 11.26 -5.47 23.06
C LYS A 437 10.08 -5.01 23.88
N ILE A 438 9.67 -3.76 23.68
CA ILE A 438 8.61 -3.10 24.44
C ILE A 438 7.28 -3.79 24.15
N ALA A 439 6.47 -4.04 25.18
CA ALA A 439 5.24 -4.78 24.98
C ALA A 439 4.25 -4.01 24.10
N HIS A 440 3.46 -4.72 23.29
CA HIS A 440 2.24 -4.19 22.67
C HIS A 440 2.44 -2.91 21.88
N HIS A 441 3.50 -2.90 21.06
CA HIS A 441 3.87 -1.78 20.17
C HIS A 441 4.04 -0.42 20.89
N GLY A 442 4.21 -0.43 22.21
CA GLY A 442 4.23 0.78 23.03
C GLY A 442 2.84 1.32 23.41
N SER A 443 1.85 0.45 23.63
CA SER A 443 0.55 0.82 24.18
C SER A 443 0.68 1.48 25.57
N ALA A 444 -0.42 2.06 26.08
CA ALA A 444 -0.43 2.65 27.42
C ALA A 444 -0.50 1.61 28.56
N ASP A 445 -0.82 0.36 28.23
CA ASP A 445 -1.05 -0.75 29.17
C ASP A 445 0.29 -1.42 29.57
N GLN A 446 1.06 -0.69 30.40
CA GLN A 446 2.46 -1.01 30.70
C GLN A 446 2.75 -0.87 32.19
N SER A 447 3.48 -1.84 32.74
CA SER A 447 3.94 -1.84 34.13
C SER A 447 5.20 -1.00 34.28
N GLU A 448 5.10 0.14 34.97
CA GLU A 448 6.27 0.96 35.33
C GLU A 448 7.30 0.18 36.16
N ARG A 449 6.83 -0.72 37.03
CA ARG A 449 7.70 -1.57 37.85
C ARG A 449 8.57 -2.47 36.97
N LEU A 450 8.01 -3.07 35.92
CA LEU A 450 8.75 -3.95 35.01
C LEU A 450 9.92 -3.20 34.37
N TYR A 451 9.67 -2.06 33.73
CA TYR A 451 10.73 -1.33 33.02
C TYR A 451 11.80 -0.77 33.96
N ARG A 452 11.46 -0.39 35.20
CA ARG A 452 12.45 -0.04 36.22
C ARG A 452 13.29 -1.22 36.69
N GLU A 453 12.70 -2.41 36.81
CA GLU A 453 13.43 -3.62 37.21
C GLU A 453 14.35 -4.13 36.09
N LEU A 454 13.88 -4.04 34.85
CA LEU A 454 14.67 -4.37 33.66
C LEU A 454 15.84 -3.41 33.47
N GLY A 455 15.64 -2.10 33.70
CA GLY A 455 16.69 -1.09 33.56
C GLY A 455 17.39 -1.11 32.20
N ALA A 456 16.64 -1.43 31.14
CA ALA A 456 17.20 -1.73 29.84
C ALA A 456 17.87 -0.51 29.19
N THR A 457 19.07 -0.70 28.64
CA THR A 457 19.78 0.34 27.89
C THR A 457 19.05 0.69 26.60
N VAL A 458 18.53 -0.32 25.89
CA VAL A 458 17.82 -0.15 24.61
C VAL A 458 16.43 -0.79 24.65
N GLY A 459 15.43 -0.05 24.15
CA GLY A 459 14.05 -0.50 23.99
C GLY A 459 13.63 -0.46 22.53
N VAL A 460 13.26 -1.61 21.97
CA VAL A 460 12.79 -1.72 20.58
C VAL A 460 11.27 -1.73 20.53
N ILE A 461 10.70 -0.90 19.65
CA ILE A 461 9.26 -0.81 19.40
C ILE A 461 8.99 -1.10 17.91
N GLY A 462 8.34 -2.23 17.64
CA GLY A 462 7.71 -2.51 16.35
C GLY A 462 6.45 -1.65 16.20
N VAL A 463 6.43 -0.76 15.21
CA VAL A 463 5.32 0.18 14.96
C VAL A 463 5.39 0.72 13.53
N GLY A 464 4.23 0.93 12.91
CA GLY A 464 4.10 1.47 11.57
C GLY A 464 3.97 3.00 11.53
N VAL A 465 4.46 3.63 10.45
CA VAL A 465 4.31 5.09 10.20
C VAL A 465 2.85 5.52 10.17
N ASP A 466 1.99 4.71 9.55
CA ASP A 466 0.57 4.97 9.38
C ASP A 466 -0.30 4.23 10.40
N ASN A 467 0.23 3.94 11.59
CA ASN A 467 -0.55 3.21 12.59
C ASN A 467 -1.73 4.05 13.11
N GLY A 468 -2.93 3.47 13.08
CA GLY A 468 -4.17 4.12 13.57
C GLY A 468 -4.43 3.95 15.06
N TYR A 469 -3.60 3.18 15.78
CA TYR A 469 -3.79 2.82 17.19
C TYR A 469 -3.29 3.90 18.16
N GLY A 470 -2.54 4.89 17.67
CA GLY A 470 -1.92 5.91 18.50
C GLY A 470 -0.72 5.37 19.29
N HIS A 471 -0.03 4.39 18.74
CA HIS A 471 1.18 3.80 19.31
C HIS A 471 2.45 4.35 18.63
N PRO A 472 3.60 4.37 19.33
CA PRO A 472 3.72 4.27 20.78
C PRO A 472 3.07 5.48 21.47
N THR A 473 2.53 5.27 22.67
CA THR A 473 1.91 6.34 23.45
C THR A 473 2.95 7.25 24.12
N GLU A 474 2.64 8.53 24.33
CA GLU A 474 3.56 9.43 25.07
C GLU A 474 3.86 8.91 26.48
N ARG A 475 2.87 8.28 27.13
CA ARG A 475 3.03 7.65 28.46
C ARG A 475 4.15 6.61 28.47
N VAL A 476 4.21 5.70 27.49
CA VAL A 476 5.29 4.70 27.46
C VAL A 476 6.63 5.33 27.12
N LEU A 477 6.66 6.35 26.27
CA LEU A 477 7.91 7.04 25.91
C LEU A 477 8.50 7.80 27.10
N GLU A 478 7.66 8.44 27.92
CA GLU A 478 8.05 9.07 29.18
C GLU A 478 8.54 8.04 30.19
N LEU A 479 7.83 6.91 30.32
CA LEU A 479 8.23 5.80 31.17
C LEU A 479 9.62 5.28 30.81
N LEU A 480 9.87 4.99 29.53
CA LEU A 480 11.17 4.51 29.06
C LEU A 480 12.28 5.55 29.27
N ARG A 481 11.99 6.82 29.02
CA ARG A 481 12.93 7.91 29.30
C ARG A 481 13.28 7.99 30.80
N SER A 482 12.29 7.83 31.68
CA SER A 482 12.50 7.83 33.14
C SER A 482 13.30 6.62 33.64
N ALA A 483 13.20 5.50 32.92
CA ALA A 483 13.97 4.28 33.18
C ALA A 483 15.39 4.33 32.57
N GLY A 484 15.75 5.38 31.82
CA GLY A 484 17.04 5.50 31.16
C GLY A 484 17.16 4.69 29.85
N THR A 485 16.05 4.22 29.29
CA THR A 485 16.03 3.37 28.10
C THR A 485 16.03 4.20 26.82
N ALA A 486 17.03 3.98 25.96
CA ALA A 486 17.08 4.56 24.62
C ALA A 486 16.10 3.83 23.69
N VAL A 487 15.18 4.57 23.07
CA VAL A 487 14.08 3.99 22.29
C VAL A 487 14.43 3.93 20.80
N VAL A 488 14.32 2.73 20.21
CA VAL A 488 14.44 2.48 18.78
C VAL A 488 13.06 2.11 18.23
N ARG A 489 12.57 2.87 17.24
CA ARG A 489 11.24 2.65 16.65
C ARG A 489 11.35 2.41 15.15
N THR A 490 10.67 1.37 14.66
CA THR A 490 10.72 0.99 13.24
C THR A 490 10.04 2.02 12.32
N ASP A 491 9.03 2.74 12.80
CA ASP A 491 8.38 3.81 12.03
C ASP A 491 9.36 4.93 11.65
N ARG A 492 10.30 5.25 12.55
CA ARG A 492 11.33 6.28 12.33
C ARG A 492 12.58 5.73 11.67
N SER A 493 13.05 4.58 12.14
CA SER A 493 14.34 4.02 11.75
C SER A 493 14.27 3.13 10.50
N GLY A 494 13.08 2.76 10.02
CA GLY A 494 12.95 1.63 9.10
C GLY A 494 13.46 0.35 9.77
N THR A 495 14.04 -0.56 8.99
CA THR A 495 14.74 -1.72 9.56
C THR A 495 15.92 -1.22 10.40
N ALA A 496 15.97 -1.62 11.67
CA ALA A 496 17.00 -1.22 12.62
C ALA A 496 17.86 -2.41 13.03
N LEU A 497 19.19 -2.23 13.03
CA LEU A 497 20.16 -3.25 13.40
C LEU A 497 20.92 -2.78 14.64
N LEU A 498 21.03 -3.67 15.61
CA LEU A 498 21.76 -3.48 16.85
C LEU A 498 22.94 -4.45 16.89
N THR A 499 24.12 -3.92 17.13
CA THR A 499 25.35 -4.68 17.33
C THR A 499 25.87 -4.41 18.74
N ALA A 500 25.95 -5.44 19.57
CA ALA A 500 26.49 -5.35 20.92
C ALA A 500 28.02 -5.16 20.85
N ASP A 501 28.56 -4.20 21.60
CA ASP A 501 30.00 -3.87 21.61
C ASP A 501 30.65 -4.01 22.99
N GLY A 502 29.95 -4.62 23.95
CA GLY A 502 30.43 -4.87 25.31
C GLY A 502 30.26 -3.69 26.27
N GLU A 503 29.99 -2.49 25.78
CA GLU A 503 29.63 -1.30 26.58
C GLU A 503 28.18 -0.84 26.32
N GLY A 504 27.55 -1.31 25.24
CA GLY A 504 26.16 -1.08 24.91
C GLY A 504 25.79 -1.66 23.54
N PHE A 505 25.05 -0.88 22.74
CA PHE A 505 24.68 -1.24 21.38
C PHE A 505 24.99 -0.10 20.40
N ARG A 506 25.59 -0.47 19.26
CA ARG A 506 25.64 0.38 18.08
C ARG A 506 24.36 0.19 17.26
N LEU A 507 23.70 1.29 16.93
CA LEU A 507 22.49 1.30 16.10
C LEU A 507 22.84 1.69 14.66
N TRP A 508 22.42 0.85 13.72
CA TRP A 508 22.27 1.21 12.31
C TRP A 508 20.79 1.25 11.95
N SER A 509 20.39 2.18 11.09
CA SER A 509 19.00 2.37 10.67
C SER A 509 18.89 2.54 9.16
N GLU A 510 17.86 1.93 8.57
CA GLU A 510 17.54 2.04 7.15
C GLU A 510 17.07 3.45 6.76
N ARG A 511 16.40 4.15 7.69
CA ARG A 511 15.97 5.54 7.56
C ARG A 511 16.79 6.45 8.47
N ASP A 512 16.98 7.69 8.01
CA ASP A 512 17.80 8.69 8.68
C ASP A 512 17.30 8.96 10.12
N THR A 513 18.19 8.80 11.10
CA THR A 513 17.89 8.93 12.53
C THR A 513 17.88 10.38 13.00
N ALA A 514 17.06 11.22 12.37
CA ALA A 514 16.70 12.51 12.94
C ALA A 514 15.71 12.29 14.11
N GLY A 515 16.17 11.71 15.22
CA GLY A 515 15.31 11.48 16.39
C GLY A 515 15.79 10.49 17.45
N VAL A 516 16.95 9.84 17.29
CA VAL A 516 17.55 9.07 18.39
C VAL A 516 18.20 10.07 19.33
N THR A 517 17.44 10.56 20.30
CA THR A 517 18.02 11.26 21.44
C THR A 517 18.73 10.22 22.30
N ALA A 518 20.02 10.01 22.05
CA ALA A 518 20.91 9.56 23.11
C ALA A 518 20.88 10.67 24.17
N GLY A 519 20.18 10.43 25.29
CA GLY A 519 20.40 11.23 26.49
C GLY A 519 21.82 10.97 27.01
N PRO A 520 22.41 11.94 27.72
CA PRO A 520 23.78 11.83 28.23
C PRO A 520 23.99 10.65 29.18
#